data_AF-A0A409VUY6-F1
#
_entry.id   AF-A0A409VUY6-F1
#
_cell.length_a   1.000
_cell.length_b   1.000
_cell.length_c   1.000
_cell.angle_alpha   90.00
_cell.angle_beta   90.00
_cell.angle_gamma   90.00
#
_symmetry.space_group_name_H-M   'P 1'
#
loop_
_entity.id
_entity.type
_entity.pdbx_description
1 polymer ?
#
loop_
_entity_poly.entity_id
_entity_poly.type
_entity_poly.pdbx_seq_one_letter_code
_entity_poly.pdbx_strand_id
1 'polypeptide(L)'
;MSSHLSKYLQRSAQVISKSFENIVLMKGAEGPARAPKTLYTFNSSEDIQQFATGCDGDIGGLSTVNLDLDTRPEVTEPIGKQATGLFWGDMRLQVKPGFESKIRGGYAGFRNKTRPAFLFGNLTDDASAHEYLALRLRAAGDPKTHNSYFVNVQTDGPVSTDLWQHRIYFRKKEAWEDIFIPFNNFIRTNAGEMSQTQIKMHRERIKSIGISILGGNSGVEGKYELGIDSIGLVNEEDVVDTLSHLESEKDSSKEATSW
;
A
#
# COMPACT_ATOMS: atom_id res chain seq x y z
N MET A 1 -16.13 8.16 -23.79
CA MET A 1 -15.22 8.96 -22.93
C MET A 1 -16.08 9.69 -21.89
N SER A 2 -16.13 9.24 -20.63
CA SER A 2 -16.87 9.95 -19.58
C SER A 2 -16.10 11.23 -19.22
N SER A 3 -16.75 12.40 -19.18
CA SER A 3 -16.06 13.65 -18.85
C SER A 3 -15.60 13.64 -17.39
N HIS A 4 -14.54 14.39 -17.07
CA HIS A 4 -14.08 14.52 -15.68
C HIS A 4 -15.20 14.98 -14.75
N LEU A 5 -16.07 15.89 -15.22
CA LEU A 5 -17.22 16.41 -14.47
C LEU A 5 -18.21 15.29 -14.08
N SER A 6 -18.47 14.32 -14.96
CA SER A 6 -19.37 13.21 -14.63
C SER A 6 -18.82 12.31 -13.54
N LYS A 7 -17.50 12.05 -13.55
CA LYS A 7 -16.81 11.30 -12.47
C LYS A 7 -16.84 12.04 -11.14
N TYR A 8 -16.66 13.37 -11.15
CA TYR A 8 -16.76 14.21 -9.94
C TYR A 8 -18.18 14.23 -9.35
N LEU A 9 -19.21 14.32 -10.19
CA LEU A 9 -20.62 14.29 -9.76
C LEU A 9 -21.02 12.92 -9.22
N GLN A 10 -20.59 11.82 -9.87
CA GLN A 10 -20.85 10.46 -9.42
C GLN A 10 -20.27 10.19 -8.02
N ARG A 11 -19.04 10.65 -7.75
CA ARG A 11 -18.42 10.54 -6.42
C ARG A 11 -19.17 11.34 -5.36
N SER A 12 -19.70 12.50 -5.72
CA SER A 12 -20.50 13.32 -4.79
C SER A 12 -21.83 12.63 -4.45
N ALA A 13 -22.48 12.00 -5.43
CA ALA A 13 -23.66 11.17 -5.20
C ALA A 13 -23.37 9.96 -4.30
N GLN A 14 -22.21 9.31 -4.45
CA GLN A 14 -21.79 8.23 -3.56
C GLN A 14 -21.63 8.69 -2.10
N VAL A 15 -21.05 9.88 -1.86
CA VAL A 15 -20.93 10.45 -0.50
C VAL A 15 -22.30 10.70 0.11
N ILE A 16 -23.22 11.27 -0.66
CA ILE A 16 -24.59 11.55 -0.20
C ILE A 16 -25.30 10.24 0.11
N SER A 17 -25.21 9.23 -0.77
CA SER A 17 -25.79 7.90 -0.56
C SER A 17 -25.24 7.27 0.72
N LYS A 18 -23.92 7.27 0.90
CA LYS A 18 -23.27 6.69 2.08
C LYS A 18 -23.64 7.43 3.36
N SER A 19 -23.76 8.76 3.30
CA SER A 19 -24.18 9.57 4.44
C SER A 19 -25.64 9.28 4.81
N PHE A 20 -26.51 9.13 3.81
CA PHE A 20 -27.92 8.78 3.99
C PHE A 20 -28.08 7.35 4.54
N GLU A 21 -27.35 6.38 3.99
CA GLU A 21 -27.29 5.02 4.52
C GLU A 21 -26.85 5.00 5.98
N ASN A 22 -25.82 5.77 6.34
CA ASN A 22 -25.36 5.85 7.72
C ASN A 22 -26.43 6.41 8.68
N ILE A 23 -27.22 7.39 8.23
CA ILE A 23 -28.32 7.99 9.01
C ILE A 23 -29.48 7.01 9.13
N VAL A 24 -29.90 6.39 8.01
CA VAL A 24 -31.03 5.44 7.98
C VAL A 24 -30.73 4.19 8.81
N LEU A 25 -29.50 3.70 8.75
CA LEU A 25 -29.07 2.52 9.50
C LEU A 25 -28.71 2.84 10.97
N MET A 26 -28.84 4.10 11.41
CA MET A 26 -28.39 4.55 12.72
C MET A 26 -26.99 4.07 13.09
N LYS A 27 -26.07 4.00 12.11
CA LYS A 27 -24.69 3.50 12.29
C LYS A 27 -23.82 4.34 13.25
N GLY A 28 -24.37 5.41 13.82
CA GLY A 28 -23.78 6.17 14.92
C GLY A 28 -24.18 5.71 16.33
N ALA A 29 -25.12 4.76 16.45
CA ALA A 29 -25.57 4.19 17.73
C ALA A 29 -24.83 2.89 18.12
N GLU A 30 -24.24 2.21 17.13
CA GLU A 30 -23.33 1.08 17.34
C GLU A 30 -21.88 1.61 17.38
N GLY A 31 -21.02 1.01 18.22
CA GLY A 31 -19.60 1.35 18.23
C GLY A 31 -18.98 1.22 16.83
N PRO A 32 -17.87 1.93 16.55
CA PRO A 32 -17.30 1.93 15.21
C PRO A 32 -16.95 0.50 14.78
N ALA A 33 -17.35 0.12 13.55
CA ALA A 33 -17.19 -1.23 13.04
C ALA A 33 -15.70 -1.66 13.06
N ARG A 34 -15.37 -2.61 13.93
CA ARG A 34 -14.01 -3.15 14.14
C ARG A 34 -13.65 -4.31 13.23
N ALA A 35 -14.61 -4.83 12.44
CA ALA A 35 -14.39 -5.95 11.55
C ALA A 35 -13.28 -5.65 10.50
N PRO A 36 -12.54 -6.66 10.03
CA PRO A 36 -11.58 -6.53 8.94
C PRO A 36 -12.15 -5.78 7.75
N LYS A 37 -11.36 -4.86 7.20
CA LYS A 37 -11.78 -4.02 6.07
C LYS A 37 -10.72 -3.97 5.00
N THR A 38 -11.01 -4.54 3.84
CA THR A 38 -10.19 -4.37 2.63
C THR A 38 -10.37 -2.96 2.08
N LEU A 39 -9.25 -2.26 1.88
CA LEU A 39 -9.24 -0.92 1.28
C LEU A 39 -9.00 -0.98 -0.21
N TYR A 40 -8.02 -1.79 -0.64
CA TYR A 40 -7.63 -1.92 -2.03
C TYR A 40 -7.33 -3.39 -2.36
N THR A 41 -7.84 -3.84 -3.50
CA THR A 41 -7.45 -5.07 -4.18
C THR A 41 -6.58 -4.71 -5.39
N PHE A 42 -5.90 -5.72 -5.95
CA PHE A 42 -5.06 -5.58 -7.13
C PHE A 42 -5.32 -6.72 -8.12
N ASN A 43 -6.56 -7.23 -8.18
CA ASN A 43 -6.88 -8.44 -8.93
C ASN A 43 -7.52 -8.14 -10.30
N SER A 44 -7.62 -6.87 -10.70
CA SER A 44 -8.23 -6.44 -11.96
C SER A 44 -7.56 -5.20 -12.55
N SER A 45 -7.79 -4.94 -13.84
CA SER A 45 -7.23 -3.76 -14.52
C SER A 45 -7.82 -2.47 -13.94
N GLU A 46 -9.08 -2.53 -13.51
CA GLU A 46 -9.80 -1.45 -12.83
C GLU A 46 -9.13 -1.10 -11.51
N ASP A 47 -8.66 -2.10 -10.77
CA ASP A 47 -7.90 -1.91 -9.53
C ASP A 47 -6.59 -1.16 -9.79
N ILE A 48 -5.79 -1.63 -10.76
CA ILE A 48 -4.51 -1.00 -11.10
C ILE A 48 -4.69 0.46 -11.52
N GLN A 49 -5.76 0.78 -12.25
CA GLN A 49 -6.05 2.15 -12.68
C GLN A 49 -6.32 3.13 -11.52
N GLN A 50 -6.59 2.63 -10.30
CA GLN A 50 -6.74 3.46 -9.12
C GLN A 50 -5.40 4.01 -8.61
N PHE A 51 -4.28 3.50 -9.09
CA PHE A 51 -2.95 3.88 -8.64
C PHE A 51 -2.21 4.77 -9.64
N ALA A 52 -1.28 5.55 -9.11
CA ALA A 52 -0.31 6.32 -9.86
C ALA A 52 1.09 5.88 -9.44
N THR A 53 1.98 5.72 -10.40
CA THR A 53 3.39 5.39 -10.21
C THR A 53 4.25 6.65 -10.29
N GLY A 54 5.48 6.55 -9.78
CA GLY A 54 6.50 7.58 -9.96
C GLY A 54 7.88 7.07 -9.51
N CYS A 55 8.93 7.58 -10.15
CA CYS A 55 10.31 7.23 -9.83
C CYS A 55 11.26 8.41 -10.07
N ASP A 56 12.54 8.23 -9.73
CA ASP A 56 13.56 9.24 -10.04
C ASP A 56 13.70 9.51 -11.55
N GLY A 57 13.34 8.54 -12.41
CA GLY A 57 13.41 8.64 -13.86
C GLY A 57 12.58 9.80 -14.44
N ASP A 58 11.50 10.16 -13.74
CA ASP A 58 10.61 11.27 -14.10
C ASP A 58 11.29 12.64 -13.96
N ILE A 59 12.34 12.74 -13.13
CA ILE A 59 13.02 13.99 -12.79
C ILE A 59 14.51 14.01 -13.19
N GLY A 60 14.97 12.99 -13.92
CA GLY A 60 16.34 12.90 -14.44
C GLY A 60 17.15 11.72 -13.94
N GLY A 61 16.58 10.85 -13.09
CA GLY A 61 17.16 9.58 -12.70
C GLY A 61 17.14 8.54 -13.81
N LEU A 62 17.60 7.32 -13.48
CA LEU A 62 17.64 6.19 -14.41
C LEU A 62 16.84 4.98 -13.92
N SER A 63 16.14 5.07 -12.79
CA SER A 63 15.26 4.00 -12.34
C SER A 63 14.02 3.89 -13.23
N THR A 64 13.44 2.70 -13.27
CA THR A 64 12.17 2.45 -13.96
C THR A 64 11.09 2.05 -12.97
N VAL A 65 9.82 2.26 -13.34
CA VAL A 65 8.67 1.91 -12.49
C VAL A 65 7.50 1.44 -13.32
N ASN A 66 6.93 0.29 -12.95
CA ASN A 66 5.75 -0.29 -13.58
C ASN A 66 4.81 -0.84 -12.50
N LEU A 67 3.51 -0.83 -12.80
CA LEU A 67 2.47 -1.42 -11.99
C LEU A 67 1.45 -2.08 -12.92
N ASP A 68 1.50 -3.40 -13.01
CA ASP A 68 0.72 -4.21 -13.95
C ASP A 68 -0.04 -5.33 -13.24
N LEU A 69 -0.76 -6.16 -13.99
CA LEU A 69 -1.31 -7.41 -13.48
C LEU A 69 -0.35 -8.58 -13.72
N ASP A 70 -0.15 -9.38 -12.68
CA ASP A 70 0.50 -10.68 -12.75
C ASP A 70 -0.54 -11.79 -12.86
N THR A 71 -0.48 -12.54 -13.95
CA THR A 71 -1.34 -13.70 -14.22
C THR A 71 -0.56 -15.01 -14.26
N ARG A 72 0.73 -14.99 -13.88
CA ARG A 72 1.58 -16.18 -13.83
C ARG A 72 1.00 -17.22 -12.85
N PRO A 73 0.72 -18.47 -13.29
CA PRO A 73 0.14 -19.49 -12.42
C PRO A 73 0.94 -19.74 -11.15
N GLU A 74 2.27 -19.73 -11.23
CA GLU A 74 3.15 -19.91 -10.07
C GLU A 74 3.01 -18.83 -8.99
N VAL A 75 2.47 -17.66 -9.35
CA VAL A 75 2.19 -16.55 -8.42
C VAL A 75 0.73 -16.58 -7.95
N THR A 76 -0.22 -16.92 -8.83
CA THR A 76 -1.65 -16.74 -8.59
C THR A 76 -2.36 -17.97 -8.01
N GLU A 77 -1.94 -19.19 -8.39
CA GLU A 77 -2.49 -20.44 -7.86
C GLU A 77 -2.36 -20.57 -6.33
N PRO A 78 -1.23 -20.22 -5.68
CA PRO A 78 -1.07 -20.34 -4.23
C PRO A 78 -2.05 -19.49 -3.41
N ILE A 79 -2.72 -18.50 -4.03
CA ILE A 79 -3.69 -17.64 -3.37
C ILE A 79 -5.10 -17.75 -3.98
N GLY A 80 -5.30 -18.67 -4.94
CA GLY A 80 -6.60 -18.91 -5.57
C GLY A 80 -7.16 -17.70 -6.31
N LYS A 81 -6.31 -16.85 -6.88
CA LYS A 81 -6.72 -15.66 -7.66
C LYS A 81 -6.43 -15.87 -9.14
N GLN A 82 -7.11 -15.10 -9.99
CA GLN A 82 -6.81 -15.08 -11.43
C GLN A 82 -5.67 -14.11 -11.77
N ALA A 83 -5.53 -13.04 -10.99
CA ALA A 83 -4.49 -12.04 -11.17
C ALA A 83 -4.14 -11.36 -9.84
N THR A 84 -2.94 -10.79 -9.76
CA THR A 84 -2.48 -9.93 -8.67
C THR A 84 -1.78 -8.70 -9.22
N GLY A 85 -1.51 -7.70 -8.38
CA GLY A 85 -0.71 -6.54 -8.76
C GLY A 85 0.78 -6.89 -8.81
N LEU A 86 1.46 -6.38 -9.82
CA LEU A 86 2.89 -6.50 -10.01
C LEU A 86 3.54 -5.13 -10.01
N PHE A 87 4.21 -4.78 -8.91
CA PHE A 87 5.05 -3.59 -8.85
C PHE A 87 6.49 -3.97 -9.15
N TRP A 88 7.02 -3.51 -10.29
CA TRP A 88 8.32 -3.97 -10.77
C TRP A 88 9.10 -2.90 -11.53
N GLY A 89 10.42 -3.11 -11.64
CA GLY A 89 11.31 -2.19 -12.33
C GLY A 89 12.78 -2.50 -12.07
N ASP A 90 13.63 -1.54 -12.40
CA ASP A 90 15.08 -1.59 -12.20
C ASP A 90 15.51 -0.34 -11.41
N MET A 91 16.05 -0.56 -10.22
CA MET A 91 16.52 0.49 -9.32
C MET A 91 17.93 0.92 -9.70
N ARG A 92 18.11 2.20 -10.02
CA ARG A 92 19.41 2.79 -10.39
C ARG A 92 19.70 4.01 -9.51
N LEU A 93 20.92 4.13 -9.00
CA LEU A 93 21.37 5.31 -8.24
C LEU A 93 21.94 6.38 -9.16
N GLN A 94 22.39 5.97 -10.34
CA GLN A 94 22.88 6.86 -11.39
C GLN A 94 21.75 7.75 -11.92
N VAL A 95 22.14 8.93 -12.38
CA VAL A 95 21.25 9.93 -12.96
C VAL A 95 21.76 10.30 -14.35
N LYS A 96 20.92 10.94 -15.15
CA LYS A 96 21.28 11.42 -16.48
C LYS A 96 22.41 12.46 -16.39
N PRO A 97 23.30 12.52 -17.40
CA PRO A 97 24.34 13.55 -17.46
C PRO A 97 23.77 14.97 -17.26
N GLY A 98 24.34 15.73 -16.32
CA GLY A 98 23.91 17.09 -15.97
C GLY A 98 22.91 17.18 -14.80
N PHE A 99 22.59 16.05 -14.16
CA PHE A 99 21.69 15.94 -13.00
C PHE A 99 22.39 15.47 -11.71
N GLU A 100 23.69 15.14 -11.76
CA GLU A 100 24.47 14.50 -10.68
C GLU A 100 24.48 15.28 -9.36
N SER A 101 24.34 16.60 -9.40
CA SER A 101 24.26 17.47 -8.21
C SER A 101 22.88 18.08 -7.99
N LYS A 102 21.88 17.71 -8.81
CA LYS A 102 20.53 18.31 -8.77
C LYS A 102 19.50 17.40 -8.15
N ILE A 103 19.67 16.09 -8.33
CA ILE A 103 18.75 15.08 -7.79
C ILE A 103 19.57 13.94 -7.21
N ARG A 104 18.93 13.18 -6.32
CA ARG A 104 19.45 11.91 -5.84
C ARG A 104 18.63 10.78 -6.44
N GLY A 105 19.29 9.92 -7.20
CA GLY A 105 18.69 8.68 -7.72
C GLY A 105 18.45 7.64 -6.63
N GLY A 106 17.73 6.60 -6.98
CA GLY A 106 17.42 5.47 -6.14
C GLY A 106 16.04 5.51 -5.48
N TYR A 107 14.97 5.86 -6.21
CA TYR A 107 13.60 5.63 -5.72
C TYR A 107 12.59 5.28 -6.82
N ALA A 108 11.62 4.44 -6.45
CA ALA A 108 10.43 4.17 -7.24
C ALA A 108 9.26 3.83 -6.30
N GLY A 109 8.03 4.11 -6.71
CA GLY A 109 6.86 3.76 -5.91
C GLY A 109 5.55 3.96 -6.63
N PHE A 110 4.49 3.58 -5.95
CA PHE A 110 3.13 3.85 -6.36
C PHE A 110 2.29 4.27 -5.16
N ARG A 111 1.17 4.93 -5.41
CA ARG A 111 0.14 5.27 -4.41
C ARG A 111 -1.22 5.34 -5.06
N ASN A 112 -2.28 5.13 -4.29
CA ASN A 112 -3.63 5.35 -4.81
C ASN A 112 -3.80 6.83 -5.18
N LYS A 113 -4.56 7.06 -6.26
CA LYS A 113 -4.92 8.39 -6.74
C LYS A 113 -5.82 9.04 -5.70
N THR A 114 -5.55 10.32 -5.43
CA THR A 114 -6.46 11.14 -4.65
C THR A 114 -7.85 11.12 -5.26
N ARG A 115 -8.86 11.02 -4.40
CA ARG A 115 -10.27 10.92 -4.78
C ARG A 115 -10.99 12.24 -4.43
N PRO A 116 -10.76 13.34 -5.15
CA PRO A 116 -11.46 14.58 -4.86
C PRO A 116 -12.95 14.45 -5.17
N ALA A 117 -13.79 15.00 -4.29
CA ALA A 117 -15.25 15.09 -4.38
C ALA A 117 -15.67 16.57 -4.40
N PHE A 118 -16.68 16.92 -5.21
CA PHE A 118 -17.01 18.32 -5.54
C PHE A 118 -17.42 19.16 -4.32
N LEU A 119 -18.12 18.57 -3.34
CA LEU A 119 -18.62 19.27 -2.15
C LEU A 119 -17.98 18.81 -0.82
N PHE A 120 -17.11 17.79 -0.86
CA PHE A 120 -16.67 17.09 0.37
C PHE A 120 -15.15 16.93 0.49
N GLY A 121 -14.38 17.75 -0.24
CA GLY A 121 -12.91 17.67 -0.22
C GLY A 121 -12.39 16.35 -0.80
N ASN A 122 -11.33 15.79 -0.22
CA ASN A 122 -10.82 14.48 -0.64
C ASN A 122 -11.57 13.36 0.09
N LEU A 123 -12.01 12.32 -0.64
CA LEU A 123 -12.48 11.08 -0.02
C LEU A 123 -11.30 10.41 0.69
N THR A 124 -11.44 10.28 2.01
CA THR A 124 -10.48 9.66 2.90
C THR A 124 -11.01 8.33 3.42
N ASP A 125 -10.10 7.44 3.81
CA ASP A 125 -10.41 6.21 4.50
C ASP A 125 -10.25 6.43 6.01
N ASP A 126 -11.23 5.97 6.78
CA ASP A 126 -11.19 5.97 8.25
C ASP A 126 -10.67 4.61 8.75
N ALA A 127 -9.56 4.66 9.49
CA ALA A 127 -8.91 3.55 10.17
C ALA A 127 -8.82 3.78 11.69
N SER A 128 -9.62 4.70 12.26
CA SER A 128 -9.60 5.02 13.69
C SER A 128 -9.94 3.82 14.59
N ALA A 129 -10.76 2.90 14.06
CA ALA A 129 -11.22 1.68 14.73
C ALA A 129 -10.33 0.45 14.47
N HIS A 130 -9.20 0.61 13.76
CA HIS A 130 -8.30 -0.48 13.38
C HIS A 130 -6.88 -0.21 13.83
N GLU A 131 -6.25 -1.18 14.48
CA GLU A 131 -4.91 -1.02 15.06
C GLU A 131 -3.78 -1.26 14.05
N TYR A 132 -4.03 -2.07 13.02
CA TYR A 132 -3.03 -2.52 12.06
C TYR A 132 -3.42 -2.21 10.62
N LEU A 133 -2.39 -1.86 9.83
CA LEU A 133 -2.44 -1.95 8.38
C LEU A 133 -2.04 -3.38 7.97
N ALA A 134 -2.92 -4.07 7.25
CA ALA A 134 -2.68 -5.40 6.71
C ALA A 134 -2.26 -5.32 5.24
N LEU A 135 -1.17 -6.01 4.89
CA LEU A 135 -0.64 -6.09 3.53
C LEU A 135 -0.44 -7.55 3.15
N ARG A 136 -1.01 -7.98 2.02
CA ARG A 136 -0.75 -9.30 1.42
C ARG A 136 0.24 -9.14 0.27
N LEU A 137 1.50 -9.50 0.49
CA LEU A 137 2.61 -9.18 -0.41
C LEU A 137 3.48 -10.40 -0.73
N ARG A 138 4.22 -10.32 -1.83
CA ARG A 138 5.25 -11.30 -2.25
C ARG A 138 6.48 -10.57 -2.78
N ALA A 139 7.60 -10.64 -2.08
CA ALA A 139 8.88 -10.07 -2.55
C ALA A 139 9.62 -11.03 -3.49
N ALA A 140 10.10 -10.50 -4.61
CA ALA A 140 10.92 -11.19 -5.60
C ALA A 140 11.93 -10.21 -6.25
N GLY A 141 12.64 -10.66 -7.28
CA GLY A 141 13.69 -9.88 -7.94
C GLY A 141 15.05 -10.10 -7.29
N ASP A 142 15.94 -9.10 -7.37
CA ASP A 142 17.30 -9.24 -6.85
C ASP A 142 17.26 -9.27 -5.30
N PRO A 143 17.92 -10.24 -4.63
CA PRO A 143 17.86 -10.40 -3.17
C PRO A 143 18.25 -9.16 -2.36
N LYS A 144 19.13 -8.31 -2.90
CA LYS A 144 19.55 -7.04 -2.30
C LYS A 144 18.42 -6.00 -2.21
N THR A 145 17.37 -6.12 -3.02
CA THR A 145 16.23 -5.20 -3.05
C THR A 145 15.15 -5.52 -2.01
N HIS A 146 15.09 -6.77 -1.52
CA HIS A 146 13.98 -7.28 -0.71
C HIS A 146 13.73 -6.49 0.58
N ASN A 147 14.79 -5.94 1.20
CA ASN A 147 14.66 -5.17 2.44
C ASN A 147 14.57 -3.66 2.21
N SER A 148 14.30 -3.21 0.98
CA SER A 148 14.31 -1.78 0.63
C SER A 148 12.93 -1.20 0.37
N TYR A 149 11.86 -1.96 0.67
CA TYR A 149 10.48 -1.53 0.54
C TYR A 149 9.96 -0.80 1.78
N PHE A 150 9.12 0.19 1.55
CA PHE A 150 8.46 0.99 2.56
C PHE A 150 7.00 1.19 2.18
N VAL A 151 6.12 1.09 3.17
CA VAL A 151 4.73 1.53 3.05
C VAL A 151 4.64 2.98 3.48
N ASN A 152 3.89 3.76 2.71
CA ASN A 152 3.71 5.19 2.88
C ASN A 152 2.23 5.52 3.03
N VAL A 153 1.87 6.22 4.10
CA VAL A 153 0.50 6.68 4.38
C VAL A 153 0.50 8.20 4.44
N GLN A 154 -0.32 8.85 3.64
CA GLN A 154 -0.57 10.29 3.72
C GLN A 154 -1.93 10.52 4.36
N THR A 155 -1.97 11.37 5.37
CA THR A 155 -3.21 11.80 6.04
C THR A 155 -3.62 13.19 5.57
N ASP A 156 -4.91 13.51 5.64
CA ASP A 156 -5.42 14.85 5.35
C ASP A 156 -5.25 15.76 6.58
N GLY A 157 -3.99 16.12 6.85
CA GLY A 157 -3.56 17.00 7.95
C GLY A 157 -3.18 18.41 7.48
N PRO A 158 -2.76 19.28 8.42
CA PRO A 158 -2.41 20.68 8.11
C PRO A 158 -1.19 20.82 7.20
N VAL A 159 -0.28 19.83 7.22
CA VAL A 159 0.92 19.80 6.40
C VAL A 159 0.76 18.72 5.34
N SER A 160 0.57 19.15 4.09
CA SER A 160 0.33 18.23 2.96
C SER A 160 1.55 17.39 2.59
N THR A 161 2.75 17.79 3.02
CA THR A 161 4.01 17.06 2.80
C THR A 161 4.30 16.02 3.88
N ASP A 162 3.48 15.92 4.92
CA ASP A 162 3.63 14.88 5.94
C ASP A 162 3.34 13.51 5.33
N LEU A 163 4.30 12.61 5.49
CA LEU A 163 4.22 11.24 5.02
C LEU A 163 4.58 10.32 6.19
N TRP A 164 3.71 9.36 6.48
CA TRP A 164 3.95 8.34 7.48
C TRP A 164 4.57 7.15 6.80
N GLN A 165 5.76 6.74 7.22
CA GLN A 165 6.54 5.73 6.54
C GLN A 165 6.90 4.59 7.51
N HIS A 166 6.80 3.35 7.03
CA HIS A 166 7.26 2.17 7.75
C HIS A 166 7.99 1.23 6.79
N ARG A 167 9.11 0.65 7.24
CA ARG A 167 9.88 -0.31 6.44
C ARG A 167 9.19 -1.67 6.43
N ILE A 168 9.09 -2.29 5.27
CA ILE A 168 8.53 -3.63 5.13
C ILE A 168 9.66 -4.65 5.30
N TYR A 169 9.46 -5.64 6.17
CA TYR A 169 10.38 -6.74 6.38
C TYR A 169 9.72 -8.03 5.91
N PHE A 170 10.35 -8.72 4.96
CA PHE A 170 9.87 -10.00 4.45
C PHE A 170 10.59 -11.14 5.17
N ARG A 171 9.84 -12.14 5.63
CA ARG A 171 10.39 -13.36 6.21
C ARG A 171 10.52 -14.46 5.16
N LYS A 172 9.58 -14.50 4.22
CA LYS A 172 9.56 -15.46 3.12
C LYS A 172 10.26 -14.88 1.89
N LYS A 173 10.93 -15.75 1.12
CA LYS A 173 11.48 -15.42 -0.20
C LYS A 173 10.50 -15.93 -1.25
N GLU A 174 10.11 -15.07 -2.18
CA GLU A 174 9.29 -15.44 -3.36
C GLU A 174 7.96 -16.13 -3.04
N ALA A 175 7.43 -15.94 -1.83
CA ALA A 175 6.16 -16.50 -1.40
C ALA A 175 5.28 -15.43 -0.75
N TRP A 176 3.97 -15.64 -0.80
CA TRP A 176 2.99 -14.75 -0.21
C TRP A 176 3.08 -14.72 1.32
N GLU A 177 3.02 -13.52 1.86
CA GLU A 177 3.08 -13.24 3.29
C GLU A 177 2.07 -12.15 3.66
N ASP A 178 1.35 -12.38 4.76
CA ASP A 178 0.57 -11.35 5.44
C ASP A 178 1.47 -10.57 6.39
N ILE A 179 1.52 -9.26 6.18
CA ILE A 179 2.33 -8.33 6.96
C ILE A 179 1.37 -7.37 7.65
N PHE A 180 1.38 -7.41 8.98
CA PHE A 180 0.57 -6.55 9.83
C PHE A 180 1.45 -5.49 10.48
N ILE A 181 1.16 -4.22 10.21
CA ILE A 181 1.96 -3.09 10.68
C ILE A 181 1.11 -2.25 11.62
N PRO A 182 1.44 -2.17 12.92
CA PRO A 182 0.75 -1.26 13.83
C PRO A 182 0.87 0.18 13.35
N PHE A 183 -0.24 0.92 13.32
CA PHE A 183 -0.19 2.32 12.90
C PHE A 183 0.75 3.17 13.76
N ASN A 184 0.95 2.81 15.03
CA ASN A 184 1.86 3.49 15.95
C ASN A 184 3.35 3.30 15.61
N ASN A 185 3.69 2.33 14.75
CA ASN A 185 5.08 2.11 14.34
C ASN A 185 5.49 3.00 13.16
N PHE A 186 4.55 3.66 12.50
CA PHE A 186 4.88 4.55 11.39
C PHE A 186 5.60 5.79 11.88
N ILE A 187 6.69 6.13 11.19
CA ILE A 187 7.49 7.31 11.48
C ILE A 187 7.05 8.42 10.53
N ARG A 188 6.76 9.59 11.09
CA ARG A 188 6.43 10.76 10.28
C ARG A 188 7.69 11.37 9.68
N THR A 189 7.70 11.49 8.36
CA THR A 189 8.69 12.25 7.60
C THR A 189 8.03 13.47 6.97
N ASN A 190 8.80 14.54 6.83
CA ASN A 190 8.41 15.73 6.07
C ASN A 190 9.46 15.93 4.98
N ALA A 191 9.05 15.88 3.71
CA ALA A 191 9.97 15.97 2.57
C ALA A 191 11.18 14.99 2.65
N GLY A 192 11.01 13.83 3.30
CA GLY A 192 12.05 12.83 3.48
C GLY A 192 12.92 12.99 4.74
N GLU A 193 12.71 14.05 5.52
CA GLU A 193 13.40 14.27 6.80
C GLU A 193 12.53 13.80 7.97
N MET A 194 13.14 13.20 9.00
CA MET A 194 12.39 12.77 10.18
C MET A 194 11.90 13.99 10.96
N SER A 195 10.61 14.00 11.28
CA SER A 195 10.03 15.07 12.09
C SER A 195 10.44 14.91 13.56
N GLN A 196 10.95 15.98 14.18
CA GLN A 196 11.31 15.99 15.60
C GLN A 196 10.09 15.98 16.53
N THR A 197 8.93 16.43 16.05
CA THR A 197 7.68 16.45 16.82
C THR A 197 6.90 15.18 16.58
N GLN A 198 6.73 14.38 17.63
CA GLN A 198 5.87 13.20 17.60
C GLN A 198 4.40 13.60 17.72
N ILE A 199 3.74 13.72 16.57
CA ILE A 199 2.27 13.79 16.49
C ILE A 199 1.76 12.36 16.28
N LYS A 200 0.50 12.09 16.64
CA LYS A 200 -0.14 10.81 16.27
C LYS A 200 -0.66 10.88 14.84
N MET A 201 -0.65 9.74 14.14
CA MET A 201 -1.25 9.65 12.81
C MET A 201 -2.75 9.92 12.88
N HIS A 202 -3.25 10.83 12.03
CA HIS A 202 -4.67 11.10 11.82
C HIS A 202 -5.33 9.97 11.02
N ARG A 203 -5.54 8.83 11.68
CA ARG A 203 -6.08 7.59 11.09
C ARG A 203 -7.51 7.75 10.57
N GLU A 204 -8.26 8.71 11.09
CA GLU A 204 -9.61 9.05 10.67
C GLU A 204 -9.67 9.63 9.24
N ARG A 205 -8.54 10.10 8.70
CA ARG A 205 -8.47 10.82 7.41
C ARG A 205 -7.30 10.36 6.55
N ILE A 206 -7.19 9.05 6.29
CA ILE A 206 -6.17 8.52 5.37
C ILE A 206 -6.52 8.96 3.95
N LYS A 207 -5.63 9.73 3.33
CA LYS A 207 -5.80 10.28 1.98
C LYS A 207 -5.21 9.37 0.92
N SER A 208 -4.03 8.82 1.18
CA SER A 208 -3.42 7.83 0.29
C SER A 208 -2.54 6.83 1.02
N ILE A 209 -2.48 5.62 0.47
CA ILE A 209 -1.57 4.55 0.82
C ILE A 209 -0.79 4.16 -0.43
N GLY A 210 0.51 3.95 -0.27
CA GLY A 210 1.41 3.54 -1.34
C GLY A 210 2.57 2.71 -0.83
N ILE A 211 3.28 2.08 -1.75
CA ILE A 211 4.52 1.36 -1.46
C ILE A 211 5.61 1.93 -2.34
N SER A 212 6.79 2.14 -1.76
CA SER A 212 7.99 2.59 -2.45
C SER A 212 9.16 1.70 -2.15
N ILE A 213 10.10 1.61 -3.07
CA ILE A 213 11.43 1.06 -2.87
C ILE A 213 12.45 2.20 -2.86
N LEU A 214 13.36 2.20 -1.88
CA LEU A 214 14.37 3.24 -1.68
C LEU A 214 15.79 2.64 -1.68
N GLY A 215 16.60 3.02 -2.67
CA GLY A 215 18.00 2.62 -2.81
C GLY A 215 19.00 3.73 -2.52
N GLY A 216 18.60 5.00 -2.65
CA GLY A 216 19.49 6.17 -2.59
C GLY A 216 20.39 6.25 -1.35
N ASN A 217 19.83 5.96 -0.17
CA ASN A 217 20.54 6.01 1.12
C ASN A 217 21.31 4.73 1.45
N SER A 218 20.88 3.60 0.90
CA SER A 218 21.39 2.26 1.24
C SER A 218 22.35 1.70 0.20
N GLY A 219 22.55 2.38 -0.93
CA GLY A 219 23.38 1.89 -2.03
C GLY A 219 22.75 0.69 -2.76
N VAL A 220 21.43 0.51 -2.65
CA VAL A 220 20.73 -0.64 -3.25
C VAL A 220 20.33 -0.32 -4.69
N GLU A 221 20.82 -1.13 -5.62
CA GLU A 221 20.47 -1.12 -7.05
C GLU A 221 19.98 -2.48 -7.49
N GLY A 222 19.32 -2.58 -8.64
CA GLY A 222 18.98 -3.85 -9.30
C GLY A 222 17.49 -4.03 -9.57
N LYS A 223 17.16 -5.18 -10.14
CA LYS A 223 15.78 -5.53 -10.48
C LYS A 223 14.98 -5.76 -9.22
N TYR A 224 13.81 -5.15 -9.15
CA TYR A 224 12.89 -5.32 -8.02
C TYR A 224 11.53 -5.82 -8.52
N GLU A 225 10.90 -6.68 -7.74
CA GLU A 225 9.59 -7.23 -8.02
C GLU A 225 8.81 -7.38 -6.71
N LEU A 226 7.61 -6.83 -6.66
CA LEU A 226 6.69 -6.95 -5.53
C LEU A 226 5.31 -7.34 -6.04
N GLY A 227 4.90 -8.57 -5.75
CA GLY A 227 3.52 -9.02 -5.88
C GLY A 227 2.66 -8.42 -4.77
N ILE A 228 1.47 -7.94 -5.14
CA ILE A 228 0.52 -7.28 -4.23
C ILE A 228 -0.85 -7.87 -4.49
N ASP A 229 -1.51 -8.39 -3.46
CA ASP A 229 -2.89 -8.86 -3.57
C ASP A 229 -3.86 -7.83 -2.98
N SER A 230 -3.58 -7.38 -1.76
CA SER A 230 -4.50 -6.51 -1.03
C SER A 230 -3.83 -5.64 0.03
N ILE A 231 -4.49 -4.51 0.31
CA ILE A 231 -4.22 -3.59 1.42
C ILE A 231 -5.52 -3.47 2.23
N GLY A 232 -5.45 -3.69 3.53
CA GLY A 232 -6.60 -3.68 4.42
C GLY A 232 -6.30 -3.17 5.81
N LEU A 233 -7.33 -3.19 6.65
CA LEU A 233 -7.32 -2.77 8.05
C LEU A 233 -7.82 -3.91 8.91
N VAL A 234 -7.11 -4.18 10.00
CA VAL A 234 -7.44 -5.27 10.93
C VAL A 234 -7.12 -4.86 12.36
N ASN A 235 -7.64 -5.63 13.32
CA ASN A 235 -7.33 -5.52 14.75
C ASN A 235 -6.54 -6.76 15.23
N GLU A 236 -6.12 -6.74 16.49
CA GLU A 236 -5.29 -7.80 17.08
C GLU A 236 -5.96 -9.17 16.99
N GLU A 237 -7.27 -9.25 17.22
CA GLU A 237 -8.07 -10.47 17.11
C GLU A 237 -7.91 -11.15 15.73
N ASP A 238 -7.97 -10.36 14.65
CA ASP A 238 -7.88 -10.87 13.28
C ASP A 238 -6.45 -11.34 12.94
N VAL A 239 -5.44 -10.69 13.51
CA VAL A 239 -4.03 -11.05 13.35
C VAL A 239 -3.76 -12.40 14.01
N VAL A 240 -4.22 -12.58 15.24
CA VAL A 240 -4.06 -13.83 16.00
C VAL A 240 -4.77 -14.97 15.26
N ASP A 241 -6.00 -14.76 14.81
CA ASP A 241 -6.76 -15.76 14.06
C ASP A 241 -6.00 -16.16 12.78
N THR A 242 -5.53 -15.18 12.00
CA THR A 242 -4.75 -15.44 10.77
C THR A 242 -3.48 -16.26 11.04
N LEU A 243 -2.71 -15.90 12.08
CA LEU A 243 -1.48 -16.60 12.43
C LEU A 243 -1.76 -18.02 12.91
N SER A 244 -2.81 -18.23 13.70
CA SER A 244 -3.20 -19.55 14.20
C SER A 244 -3.62 -20.50 13.09
N HIS A 245 -4.37 -20.01 12.09
CA HIS A 245 -4.75 -20.78 10.91
C HIS A 245 -3.52 -21.22 10.12
N LEU A 246 -2.55 -20.32 9.91
CA LEU A 246 -1.30 -20.61 9.21
C LEU A 246 -0.40 -21.64 9.94
N GLU A 247 -0.47 -21.71 11.27
CA GLU A 247 0.21 -22.72 12.07
C GLU A 247 -0.47 -24.09 11.94
N SER A 248 -1.81 -24.13 11.99
CA SER A 248 -2.58 -25.37 11.85
C SER A 248 -2.37 -26.05 10.49
N GLU A 249 -2.33 -25.27 9.39
CA GLU A 249 -2.08 -25.79 8.03
C GLU A 249 -0.67 -26.37 7.86
N LYS A 250 0.33 -25.79 8.57
CA LYS A 250 1.71 -26.29 8.56
C LYS A 250 1.83 -27.62 9.28
N ASP A 251 1.11 -27.81 10.38
CA ASP A 251 1.18 -29.06 11.12
C ASP A 251 0.43 -30.19 10.40
N SER A 252 -0.73 -29.91 9.78
CA SER A 252 -1.43 -30.90 8.95
C SER A 252 -0.63 -31.33 7.71
N SER A 253 0.13 -30.41 7.10
CA SER A 253 0.93 -30.72 5.91
C SER A 253 2.19 -31.54 6.24
N LYS A 254 2.78 -31.36 7.43
CA LYS A 254 3.89 -32.19 7.94
C LYS A 254 3.44 -33.62 8.25
N GLU A 255 2.28 -33.80 8.87
CA GLU A 255 1.74 -35.14 9.16
C GLU A 255 1.45 -35.91 7.86
N ALA A 256 0.88 -35.25 6.85
CA ALA A 256 0.57 -35.85 5.55
C ALA A 256 1.80 -36.26 4.72
N THR A 257 2.97 -35.66 4.96
CA THR A 257 4.23 -35.99 4.27
C THR A 257 5.10 -37.00 5.03
N SER A 258 4.66 -37.47 6.20
CA SER A 258 5.40 -38.41 7.06
C SER A 258 5.07 -39.90 6.82
N TRP A 259 4.30 -40.22 5.77
CA TRP A 259 3.87 -41.57 5.38
C TRP A 259 4.44 -41.99 4.03
#